data_AF-A0A2N6AF53-F1
#
_entry.id   AF-A0A2N6AF53-F1
#
_cell.length_a   1.000
_cell.length_b   1.000
_cell.length_c   1.000
_cell.angle_alpha   90.00
_cell.angle_beta   90.00
_cell.angle_gamma   90.00
#
_symmetry.space_group_name_H-M   'P 1'
#
loop_
_entity.id
_entity.type
_entity.pdbx_description
1 polymer ?
#
loop_
_entity_poly.entity_id
_entity_poly.type
_entity_poly.pdbx_seq_one_letter_code
_entity_poly.pdbx_strand_id
1 'polypeptide(L)' 'MFLNHLYSGMDEPEMKIVDVFICRLRRKIADATNGDNFIQTIWGRGYILHDPAEKASSSDDEVMKAG' A
#
# COMPACT_ATOMS: atom_id res chain seq x y z
N MET A 1 -22.02 0.86 -4.92
CA MET A 1 -20.70 1.11 -4.30
C MET A 1 -20.45 0.08 -3.20
N PHE A 2 -19.35 -0.67 -3.31
CA PHE A 2 -18.93 -1.73 -2.38
C PHE A 2 -18.76 -1.25 -0.92
N LEU A 3 -18.44 0.03 -0.75
CA LEU A 3 -18.26 0.67 0.56
C LEU A 3 -19.58 0.78 1.36
N ASN A 4 -20.72 1.03 0.71
CA ASN A 4 -22.01 1.18 1.41
C ASN A 4 -22.54 -0.14 2.01
N HIS A 5 -22.09 -1.29 1.50
CA HIS A 5 -22.53 -2.60 1.98
C HIS A 5 -21.63 -3.14 3.12
N LEU A 6 -20.42 -2.61 3.27
CA LEU A 6 -19.46 -3.03 4.30
C LEU A 6 -19.64 -2.29 5.63
N TYR A 7 -20.24 -1.09 5.59
CA TYR A 7 -20.48 -0.24 6.76
C TYR A 7 -21.99 -0.19 7.06
N SER A 8 -22.54 -1.32 7.53
CA SER A 8 -23.96 -1.61 7.83
C SER A 8 -24.73 -0.50 8.58
N GLY A 9 -25.02 0.62 7.92
CA GLY A 9 -25.85 1.69 8.45
C GLY A 9 -25.34 2.37 9.73
N MET A 10 -24.07 2.20 10.10
CA MET A 10 -23.43 3.10 11.06
C MET A 10 -22.87 4.27 10.28
N ASP A 11 -23.28 5.48 10.68
CA ASP A 11 -22.89 6.76 10.11
C ASP A 11 -21.42 6.76 9.68
N GLU A 12 -21.21 7.25 8.46
CA GLU A 12 -19.98 7.25 7.66
C GLU A 12 -18.70 6.93 8.45
N PRO A 13 -17.93 5.89 8.07
CA PRO A 13 -16.64 5.66 8.69
C PRO A 13 -15.76 6.89 8.42
N GLU A 14 -15.43 7.64 9.48
CA GLU A 14 -14.52 8.77 9.36
C GLU A 14 -13.31 8.30 8.54
N MET A 15 -12.90 9.07 7.54
CA MET A 15 -11.72 8.77 6.69
C MET A 15 -10.50 8.30 7.52
N LYS A 16 -10.42 8.76 8.77
CA LYS A 16 -9.47 8.35 9.83
C LYS A 16 -9.47 6.87 10.19
N ILE A 17 -10.58 6.15 10.08
CA ILE A 17 -10.66 4.70 10.35
C ILE A 17 -9.81 3.93 9.33
N VAL A 18 -9.90 4.31 8.05
CA VAL A 18 -9.08 3.71 6.99
C VAL A 18 -7.59 3.98 7.25
N ASP A 19 -7.24 5.22 7.61
CA ASP A 19 -5.86 5.57 8.02
C ASP A 19 -5.37 4.72 9.19
N VAL A 20 -6.19 4.55 10.25
CA VAL A 20 -5.81 3.73 11.42
C VAL A 20 -5.64 2.26 11.04
N PHE A 21 -6.49 1.71 10.19
CA PHE A 21 -6.34 0.34 9.69
C PHE A 21 -5.09 0.18 8.84
N ILE A 22 -4.80 1.13 7.95
CA ILE A 22 -3.59 1.10 7.12
C ILE A 22 -2.33 1.24 7.99
N CYS A 23 -2.32 2.09 9.01
CA CYS A 23 -1.22 2.17 9.98
C CYS A 23 -0.99 0.85 10.70
N ARG A 24 -2.07 0.16 11.13
CA ARG A 24 -1.97 -1.15 11.77
C ARG A 24 -1.49 -2.24 10.82
N LEU A 25 -1.99 -2.23 9.58
CA LEU A 25 -1.63 -3.21 8.55
C LEU A 25 -0.16 -3.08 8.16
N ARG A 26 0.32 -1.85 7.93
CA ARG A 26 1.73 -1.57 7.65
C ARG A 26 2.65 -2.11 8.71
N ARG A 27 2.33 -1.88 9.99
CA ARG A 27 3.13 -2.39 11.10
C ARG A 27 3.20 -3.92 11.09
N LYS A 28 2.06 -4.59 10.94
CA LYS A 28 2.01 -6.06 10.88
C LYS A 28 2.81 -6.65 9.72
N ILE A 29 2.76 -6.01 8.54
CA ILE A 29 3.52 -6.47 7.37
C ILE A 29 5.00 -6.26 7.62
N ALA A 30 5.42 -5.06 8.02
CA ALA A 30 6.83 -4.77 8.31
C ALA A 30 7.43 -5.72 9.37
N ASP A 31 6.66 -6.05 10.41
CA ASP A 31 7.08 -7.03 11.43
C ASP A 31 7.27 -8.44 10.84
N ALA A 32 6.42 -8.86 9.89
CA ALA A 32 6.48 -10.17 9.25
C ALA A 32 7.54 -10.26 8.13
N THR A 33 7.86 -9.15 7.49
CA THR A 33 8.76 -9.06 6.33
C THR A 33 10.06 -8.34 6.69
N ASN A 34 10.39 -8.28 7.98
CA ASN A 34 11.67 -7.79 8.49
C ASN A 34 12.02 -6.34 8.08
N GLY A 35 11.02 -5.48 7.93
CA GLY A 35 11.15 -4.06 7.60
C GLY A 35 10.72 -3.65 6.19
N ASP A 36 10.35 -4.62 5.34
CA ASP A 36 9.93 -4.31 3.98
C ASP A 36 8.59 -3.57 3.92
N ASN A 37 8.51 -2.58 3.03
CA ASN A 37 7.40 -1.63 3.00
C ASN A 37 6.52 -1.82 1.76
N PHE A 38 5.45 -2.60 1.93
CA PHE A 38 4.57 -3.02 0.83
C PHE A 38 3.44 -2.05 0.48
N ILE A 39 3.08 -1.12 1.38
CA ILE A 39 1.92 -0.25 1.18
C ILE A 39 2.38 1.19 0.96
N GLN A 40 2.19 1.71 -0.26
CA GLN A 40 2.48 3.09 -0.63
C GLN A 40 1.22 3.97 -0.49
N THR A 41 1.35 5.14 0.14
CA THR A 41 0.28 6.15 0.16
C THR A 41 0.41 7.05 -1.06
N ILE A 42 -0.69 7.25 -1.79
CA ILE A 42 -0.83 8.30 -2.79
C ILE A 42 -1.88 9.30 -2.31
N TRP A 43 -1.41 10.48 -1.93
CA TRP A 43 -2.27 11.57 -1.45
C TRP A 43 -3.35 11.91 -2.47
N GLY A 44 -4.60 11.97 -2.01
CA GLY A 44 -5.76 12.23 -2.87
C GLY A 44 -6.19 11.07 -3.78
N ARG A 45 -5.50 9.90 -3.75
CA ARG A 45 -5.89 8.70 -4.52
C ARG A 45 -6.12 7.45 -3.68
N GLY A 46 -5.42 7.30 -2.55
CA GLY A 46 -5.57 6.15 -1.64
C GLY A 46 -4.24 5.42 -1.40
N TYR A 47 -4.30 4.09 -1.30
CA TYR A 47 -3.13 3.26 -1.01
C TYR A 47 -2.96 2.18 -2.08
N ILE A 48 -1.71 1.89 -2.42
CA ILE A 48 -1.33 0.82 -3.35
C ILE A 48 -0.49 -0.20 -2.60
N LEU A 49 -0.78 -1.48 -2.85
CA LEU A 49 0.08 -2.58 -2.43
C LEU A 49 1.09 -2.86 -3.55
N HIS A 50 2.37 -2.87 -3.22
CA HIS A 50 3.47 -3.15 -4.13
C HIS A 50 4.42 -4.13 -3.47
N ASP A 51 4.83 -5.16 -4.21
CA ASP A 51 5.81 -6.13 -3.73
C ASP A 51 7.23 -5.58 -3.99
N PRO A 52 8.06 -5.35 -2.94
CA PRO A 52 9.45 -4.97 -3.13
C PRO A 52 10.25 -6.02 -3.91
N ALA A 53 9.84 -7.30 -3.93
CA ALA A 53 10.48 -8.33 -4.74
C ALA A 53 10.25 -8.13 -6.25
N GLU A 54 9.09 -7.60 -6.66
CA GLU A 54 8.86 -7.22 -8.07
C GLU A 54 9.76 -6.05 -8.49
N LYS A 55 10.06 -5.13 -7.56
CA LYS A 55 10.91 -3.98 -7.84
C LYS A 55 12.37 -4.35 -8.13
N ALA A 56 12.86 -5.43 -7.54
CA ALA A 56 14.20 -5.97 -7.83
C ALA A 56 14.29 -6.61 -9.23
N SER A 57 13.16 -6.92 -9.89
CA SER A 57 13.13 -7.59 -11.19
C SER A 57 12.97 -6.66 -12.40
N SER A 58 12.93 -5.33 -12.20
CA SER A 58 12.68 -4.35 -13.28
C SER A 58 13.66 -3.17 -13.31
N SER A 59 14.89 -3.37 -12.86
CA SER A 59 15.95 -2.35 -12.99
C SER A 59 17.33 -2.97 -13.28
N ASP A 60 17.40 -3.83 -14.30
CA ASP A 60 18.66 -4.32 -14.88
C ASP A 60 18.62 -4.31 -16.43
N ASP A 61 18.08 -3.24 -17.05
CA ASP A 61 18.24 -3.02 -18.50
C ASP A 61 18.14 -1.52 -18.86
N GLU A 62 19.17 -0.73 -18.52
CA GLU A 62 19.70 0.33 -19.42
C GLU A 62 21.10 0.83 -18.99
N VAL A 63 22.06 -0.08 -18.79
CA VAL A 63 23.50 0.28 -18.83
C VAL A 63 24.13 -0.37 -20.06
N MET A 64 23.71 0.02 -21.26
CA MET A 64 24.49 -0.13 -22.50
C MET A 64 24.03 0.88 -23.56
N LYS A 65 24.43 2.15 -23.42
CA LYS A 65 24.77 2.96 -24.60
C LYS A 65 26.25 3.29 -24.52
N ALA A 66 27.04 2.36 -25.04
CA ALA A 66 28.42 2.55 -25.41
C ALA A 66 28.53 3.58 -26.54
N GLY A 67 29.62 4.37 -26.55
CA GLY A 67 30.02 5.20 -27.69
C GLY A 67 30.50 6.57 -27.27
#